data_AF-A0A3E4YF26-F1
#
_entry.id   AF-A0A3E4YF26-F1
#
_cell.length_a   1.000
_cell.length_b   1.000
_cell.length_c   1.000
_cell.angle_alpha   90.00
_cell.angle_beta   90.00
_cell.angle_gamma   90.00
#
_symmetry.space_group_name_H-M   'P 1'
#
loop_
_entity.id
_entity.type
_entity.pdbx_description
1 polymer ?
#
loop_
_entity_poly.entity_id
_entity_poly.type
_entity_poly.pdbx_seq_one_letter_code
_entity_poly.pdbx_strand_id
1 'polypeptide(L)'
;MSMQNMKRSETTEQIALFNWAKRTESILPELALMYHVPNEGKRSNGGILKAAGLKSGVPDICLPVANNGFHGLYIELKFGKNKATKAQEEYMAMLNAQGYKTAVCYGAEEAGEEILAYLTEPGRMPKKVCINAPWIAGMCDGINLRSRMFHREECQECKYFNPAREERTMNETLADVMVELKGITADIRRKIIYLSCGKGLCNDSLEETLESINENLAFLVKERQLTVEQSAAVLTVAMKAYEVGKKERTKA
;
A
#
# COMPACT_ATOMS: atom_id res chain seq x y z
N MET A 1 32.72 2.61 7.64
CA MET A 1 32.48 2.84 9.08
C MET A 1 31.22 2.09 9.49
N SER A 2 31.22 1.36 10.61
CA SER A 2 30.02 0.70 11.12
C SER A 2 29.11 1.73 11.79
N MET A 3 27.84 1.83 11.36
CA MET A 3 26.84 2.74 11.97
C MET A 3 26.66 2.51 13.47
N GLN A 4 26.88 1.27 13.96
CA GLN A 4 26.71 0.90 15.37
C GLN A 4 27.61 1.69 16.33
N ASN A 5 28.71 2.28 15.81
CA ASN A 5 29.67 3.03 16.61
C ASN A 5 29.48 4.56 16.51
N MET A 6 28.48 5.04 15.77
CA MET A 6 28.19 6.48 15.65
C MET A 6 27.17 6.92 16.69
N LYS A 7 27.40 8.08 17.31
CA LYS A 7 26.38 8.73 18.15
C LYS A 7 25.21 9.16 17.28
N ARG A 8 23.98 8.94 17.76
CA ARG A 8 22.76 9.43 17.07
C ARG A 8 22.84 10.94 16.82
N SER A 9 22.55 11.32 15.59
CA SER A 9 22.65 12.65 14.99
C SER A 9 21.76 12.72 13.75
N GLU A 10 21.52 13.92 13.24
CA GLU A 10 20.79 14.13 11.98
C GLU A 10 21.39 13.31 10.83
N THR A 11 22.73 13.27 10.71
CA THR A 11 23.43 12.45 9.72
C THR A 11 23.15 10.95 9.88
N THR A 12 23.16 10.41 11.10
CA THR A 12 22.87 8.97 11.29
C THR A 12 21.41 8.64 11.01
N GLU A 13 20.48 9.56 11.31
CA GLU A 13 19.05 9.39 10.98
C GLU A 13 18.85 9.43 9.45
N GLN A 14 19.51 10.35 8.75
CA GLN A 14 19.47 10.41 7.29
C GLN A 14 20.02 9.11 6.67
N ILE A 15 21.16 8.61 7.15
CA ILE A 15 21.71 7.33 6.67
C ILE A 15 20.72 6.18 6.94
N ALA A 16 20.07 6.14 8.11
CA ALA A 16 19.07 5.12 8.42
C ALA A 16 17.88 5.19 7.45
N LEU A 17 17.41 6.40 7.11
CA LEU A 17 16.34 6.62 6.14
C LEU A 17 16.72 6.14 4.73
N PHE A 18 17.88 6.54 4.21
CA PHE A 18 18.33 6.11 2.88
C PHE A 18 18.57 4.60 2.82
N ASN A 19 19.08 3.98 3.90
CA ASN A 19 19.22 2.53 3.98
C ASN A 19 17.86 1.82 3.98
N TRP A 20 16.86 2.38 4.67
CA TRP A 20 15.49 1.89 4.60
C TRP A 20 14.95 2.00 3.17
N ALA A 21 15.05 3.18 2.56
CA ALA A 21 14.58 3.42 1.20
C ALA A 21 15.19 2.42 0.21
N LYS A 22 16.51 2.21 0.29
CA LYS A 22 17.23 1.26 -0.57
C LYS A 22 16.72 -0.17 -0.46
N ARG A 23 16.34 -0.62 0.74
CA ARG A 23 15.76 -1.96 0.95
C ARG A 23 14.32 -2.07 0.47
N THR A 24 13.62 -0.95 0.32
CA THR A 24 12.20 -0.88 -0.05
C THR A 24 12.00 -0.58 -1.54
N GLU A 25 13.03 -0.19 -2.29
CA GLU A 25 12.96 0.10 -3.74
C GLU A 25 12.32 -1.00 -4.59
N SER A 26 12.46 -2.28 -4.21
CA SER A 26 11.83 -3.39 -4.93
C SER A 26 10.31 -3.38 -4.83
N ILE A 27 9.76 -2.76 -3.78
CA ILE A 27 8.34 -2.63 -3.50
C ILE A 27 7.82 -1.25 -3.94
N LEU A 28 8.60 -0.20 -3.68
CA LEU A 28 8.31 1.20 -4.05
C LEU A 28 9.46 1.75 -4.91
N PRO A 29 9.44 1.52 -6.23
CA PRO A 29 10.50 1.97 -7.14
C PRO A 29 10.75 3.48 -7.13
N GLU A 30 9.74 4.27 -6.75
CA GLU A 30 9.81 5.72 -6.59
C GLU A 30 10.96 6.15 -5.65
N LEU A 31 11.27 5.33 -4.64
CA LEU A 31 12.33 5.59 -3.66
C LEU A 31 13.73 5.63 -4.29
N ALA A 32 13.92 5.00 -5.45
CA ALA A 32 15.20 5.04 -6.17
C ALA A 32 15.54 6.44 -6.70
N LEU A 33 14.54 7.33 -6.82
CA LEU A 33 14.74 8.72 -7.21
C LEU A 33 15.08 9.64 -6.02
N MET A 34 14.97 9.16 -4.78
CA MET A 34 15.27 9.95 -3.59
C MET A 34 16.76 10.26 -3.50
N TYR A 35 17.12 11.52 -3.24
CA TYR A 35 18.51 11.94 -3.08
C TYR A 35 18.68 13.00 -2.00
N HIS A 36 19.90 13.06 -1.47
CA HIS A 36 20.30 14.06 -0.48
C HIS A 36 20.84 15.31 -1.17
N VAL A 37 20.45 16.49 -0.66
CA VAL A 37 21.01 17.78 -1.02
C VAL A 37 22.02 18.20 0.06
N PRO A 38 23.34 18.04 -0.19
CA PRO A 38 24.34 18.35 0.82
C PRO A 38 24.51 19.86 0.94
N ASN A 39 23.82 20.49 1.88
CA ASN A 39 23.94 21.92 2.21
C ASN A 39 24.65 22.17 3.54
N GLU A 40 24.70 21.15 4.38
CA GLU A 40 25.31 21.16 5.69
C GLU A 40 26.84 21.03 5.63
N GLY A 41 27.47 21.34 6.76
CA GLY A 41 28.91 21.16 6.97
C GLY A 41 29.78 22.38 6.65
N LYS A 42 30.91 22.48 7.34
CA LYS A 42 31.95 23.48 7.05
C LYS A 42 32.71 23.05 5.81
N ARG A 43 32.87 23.97 4.86
CA ARG A 43 33.57 23.71 3.59
C ARG A 43 34.60 24.80 3.33
N SER A 44 35.78 24.40 2.85
CA SER A 44 36.82 25.33 2.41
C SER A 44 36.49 26.00 1.08
N ASN A 45 35.65 25.36 0.25
CA ASN A 45 35.26 25.83 -1.08
C ASN A 45 33.88 26.53 -1.13
N GLY A 46 33.36 27.01 0.01
CA GLY A 46 32.00 27.55 0.11
C GLY A 46 31.70 28.71 -0.86
N GLY A 47 32.68 29.57 -1.16
CA GLY A 47 32.52 30.65 -2.14
C GLY A 47 32.27 30.14 -3.56
N ILE A 48 33.00 29.10 -3.99
CA ILE A 48 32.82 28.47 -5.30
C ILE A 48 31.46 27.79 -5.38
N LEU A 49 31.04 27.07 -4.33
CA LEU A 49 29.74 26.39 -4.31
C LEU A 49 28.57 27.39 -4.38
N LYS A 50 28.66 28.52 -3.65
CA LYS A 50 27.67 29.60 -3.75
C LYS A 50 27.61 30.18 -5.16
N ALA A 51 28.77 30.42 -5.78
CA ALA A 51 28.85 30.86 -7.18
C ALA A 51 28.26 29.82 -8.15
N ALA A 52 28.39 28.53 -7.84
CA ALA A 52 27.80 27.42 -8.59
C ALA A 52 26.30 27.17 -8.29
N GLY A 53 25.67 28.00 -7.45
CA GLY A 53 24.23 27.94 -7.18
C GLY A 53 23.81 27.27 -5.87
N LEU A 54 24.75 26.98 -4.96
CA LEU A 54 24.41 26.54 -3.60
C LEU A 54 23.55 27.59 -2.90
N LYS A 55 22.32 27.20 -2.52
CA LYS A 55 21.38 28.07 -1.80
C LYS A 55 21.27 27.64 -0.35
N SER A 56 21.34 28.61 0.55
CA SER A 56 21.10 28.36 1.98
C SER A 56 19.63 28.03 2.22
N GLY A 57 19.39 27.05 3.10
CA GLY A 57 18.04 26.67 3.51
C GLY A 57 17.32 25.66 2.62
N VAL A 58 17.94 25.19 1.54
CA VAL A 58 17.37 24.09 0.75
C VAL A 58 17.27 22.84 1.65
N PRO A 59 16.10 22.16 1.71
CA PRO A 59 15.92 20.97 2.55
C PRO A 59 16.89 19.83 2.23
N ASP A 60 17.20 19.02 3.24
CA ASP A 60 18.24 17.97 3.16
C ASP A 60 17.93 16.85 2.16
N ILE A 61 16.65 16.53 1.95
CA ILE A 61 16.22 15.38 1.15
C ILE A 61 15.21 15.82 0.09
N CYS A 62 15.35 15.29 -1.12
CA CYS A 62 14.40 15.47 -2.20
C CYS A 62 13.93 14.11 -2.72
N LEU A 63 12.63 13.95 -2.87
CA LEU A 63 11.97 12.89 -3.61
C LEU A 63 11.23 13.52 -4.81
N PRO A 64 11.82 13.53 -6.02
CA PRO A 64 11.31 14.24 -7.18
C PRO A 64 10.23 13.42 -7.92
N VAL A 65 9.23 12.93 -7.19
CA VAL A 65 8.14 12.10 -7.71
C VAL A 65 6.86 12.90 -7.62
N ALA A 66 6.27 13.27 -8.75
CA ALA A 66 5.00 13.97 -8.74
C ALA A 66 3.90 13.05 -8.20
N ASN A 67 3.24 13.47 -7.12
CA ASN A 67 2.14 12.72 -6.54
C ASN A 67 1.15 13.63 -5.80
N ASN A 68 -0.13 13.21 -5.75
CA ASN A 68 -1.18 13.88 -4.98
C ASN A 68 -1.29 15.40 -5.24
N GLY A 69 -1.06 15.83 -6.49
CA GLY A 69 -1.11 17.23 -6.90
C GLY A 69 0.17 18.05 -6.62
N PHE A 70 1.22 17.43 -6.07
CA PHE A 70 2.52 18.07 -5.84
C PHE A 70 3.56 17.61 -6.87
N HIS A 71 4.52 18.48 -7.20
CA HIS A 71 5.60 18.17 -8.16
C HIS A 71 6.74 17.34 -7.58
N GLY A 72 6.80 17.21 -6.26
CA GLY A 72 7.78 16.42 -5.53
C GLY A 72 7.69 16.72 -4.03
N LEU A 73 8.44 15.96 -3.24
CA LEU A 73 8.54 16.12 -1.81
C LEU A 73 9.95 16.55 -1.42
N TYR A 74 10.05 17.58 -0.59
CA TYR A 74 11.28 17.98 0.10
C TYR A 74 11.13 17.76 1.59
N ILE A 75 12.14 17.14 2.21
CA ILE A 75 12.16 16.88 3.65
C ILE A 75 13.39 17.57 4.24
N GLU A 76 13.13 18.40 5.26
CA GLU A 76 14.13 18.93 6.16
C GLU A 76 14.20 18.02 7.39
N LEU A 77 15.34 17.40 7.63
CA LEU A 77 15.50 16.45 8.71
C LEU A 77 15.98 17.16 9.99
N LYS A 78 15.43 16.76 11.13
CA LYS A 78 15.87 17.22 12.45
C LYS A 78 16.11 16.07 13.39
N PHE A 79 16.93 16.34 14.41
CA PHE A 79 17.19 15.39 15.48
C PHE A 79 17.16 16.09 16.84
N GLY A 80 16.57 15.43 17.84
CA GLY A 80 16.48 15.93 19.20
C GLY A 80 15.69 17.24 19.30
N LYS A 81 16.31 18.28 19.86
CA LYS A 81 15.67 19.60 20.05
C LYS A 81 15.96 20.59 18.93
N ASN A 82 16.60 20.15 17.84
CA ASN A 82 16.92 21.03 16.71
C ASN A 82 15.63 21.51 16.04
N LYS A 83 15.64 22.74 15.53
CA LYS A 83 14.52 23.33 14.81
C LYS A 83 14.98 23.74 13.42
N ALA A 84 14.03 23.85 12.50
CA ALA A 84 14.27 24.50 11.22
C ALA A 84 14.77 25.94 11.46
N THR A 85 15.75 26.35 10.69
CA THR A 85 16.23 27.73 10.69
C THR A 85 15.29 28.61 9.86
N LYS A 86 15.31 29.93 10.10
CA LYS A 86 14.50 30.87 9.33
C LYS A 86 14.72 30.75 7.81
N ALA A 87 15.96 30.54 7.37
CA ALA A 87 16.28 30.35 5.95
C ALA A 87 15.65 29.07 5.38
N GLN A 88 15.56 28.00 6.17
CA GLN A 88 14.90 26.75 5.77
C GLN A 88 13.39 26.94 5.68
N GLU A 89 12.78 27.63 6.64
CA GLU A 89 11.36 27.98 6.62
C GLU A 89 10.99 28.85 5.40
N GLU A 90 11.78 29.89 5.13
CA GLU A 90 11.61 30.76 3.96
C GLU A 90 11.76 29.97 2.64
N TYR A 91 12.73 29.04 2.56
CA TYR A 91 12.93 28.22 1.37
C TYR A 91 11.76 27.24 1.14
N MET A 92 11.30 26.58 2.21
CA MET A 92 10.15 25.69 2.13
C MET A 92 8.88 26.46 1.72
N ALA A 93 8.68 27.68 2.21
CA ALA A 93 7.57 28.53 1.78
C ALA A 93 7.63 28.83 0.26
N MET A 94 8.81 29.11 -0.28
CA MET A 94 9.00 29.29 -1.73
C MET A 94 8.70 28.00 -2.51
N LEU A 95 9.13 26.83 -2.03
CA LEU A 95 8.84 25.54 -2.65
C LEU A 95 7.33 25.24 -2.67
N ASN A 96 6.63 25.47 -1.56
CA ASN A 96 5.18 25.30 -1.48
C ASN A 96 4.46 26.22 -2.48
N ALA A 97 4.91 27.47 -2.62
CA ALA A 97 4.35 28.40 -3.60
C ALA A 97 4.55 27.96 -5.07
N GLN A 98 5.50 27.05 -5.33
CA GLN A 98 5.74 26.44 -6.64
C GLN A 98 5.07 25.07 -6.80
N GLY A 99 4.25 24.62 -5.83
CA GLY A 99 3.55 23.33 -5.92
C GLY A 99 4.36 22.11 -5.48
N TYR A 100 5.47 22.31 -4.76
CA TYR A 100 6.16 21.20 -4.08
C TYR A 100 5.62 21.00 -2.67
N LYS A 101 5.60 19.76 -2.18
CA LYS A 101 5.32 19.50 -0.77
C LYS A 101 6.61 19.63 0.02
N THR A 102 6.54 20.24 1.19
CA THR A 102 7.66 20.30 2.13
C THR A 102 7.27 19.78 3.50
N ALA A 103 8.16 19.08 4.18
CA ALA A 103 7.95 18.63 5.56
C ALA A 103 9.22 18.80 6.39
N VAL A 104 9.05 19.07 7.69
CA VAL A 104 10.12 18.96 8.69
C VAL A 104 9.87 17.67 9.45
N CYS A 105 10.84 16.76 9.46
CA CYS A 105 10.68 15.45 10.10
C CYS A 105 11.76 15.22 11.16
N TYR A 106 11.39 14.68 12.32
CA TYR A 106 12.30 14.38 13.43
C TYR A 106 12.75 12.92 13.41
N GLY A 107 13.85 12.67 12.71
CA GLY A 107 14.48 11.36 12.60
C GLY A 107 13.94 10.51 11.44
N ALA A 108 14.55 9.33 11.27
CA ALA A 108 14.32 8.48 10.11
C ALA A 108 12.89 7.91 10.04
N GLU A 109 12.30 7.60 11.19
CA GLU A 109 10.96 7.00 11.26
C GLU A 109 9.90 7.97 10.76
N GLU A 110 9.87 9.20 11.29
CA GLU A 110 8.92 10.23 10.87
C GLU A 110 9.09 10.60 9.39
N ALA A 111 10.34 10.72 8.92
CA ALA A 111 10.60 10.98 7.50
C ALA A 111 10.12 9.84 6.60
N GLY A 112 10.30 8.58 7.02
CA GLY A 112 9.78 7.42 6.31
C GLY A 112 8.25 7.40 6.28
N GLU A 113 7.59 7.74 7.38
CA GLU A 113 6.13 7.87 7.44
C GLU A 113 5.60 8.96 6.52
N GLU A 114 6.26 10.12 6.50
CA GLU A 114 5.91 11.24 5.60
C GLU A 114 6.06 10.85 4.13
N ILE A 115 7.14 10.13 3.77
CA ILE A 115 7.32 9.60 2.41
C ILE A 115 6.20 8.61 2.05
N LEU A 116 5.87 7.67 2.95
CA LEU A 116 4.82 6.69 2.69
C LEU A 116 3.44 7.34 2.58
N ALA A 117 3.15 8.34 3.40
CA ALA A 117 1.94 9.14 3.31
C ALA A 117 1.91 9.94 2.00
N TYR A 118 3.03 10.57 1.61
CA TYR A 118 3.17 11.29 0.35
C TYR A 118 2.92 10.40 -0.87
N LEU A 119 3.40 9.16 -0.85
CA LEU A 119 3.23 8.16 -1.93
C LEU A 119 1.89 7.40 -1.86
N THR A 120 1.06 7.63 -0.84
CA THR A 120 -0.27 7.01 -0.73
C THR A 120 -1.29 7.86 -1.50
N GLU A 121 -1.93 7.28 -2.51
CA GLU A 121 -3.02 7.92 -3.25
C GLU A 121 -4.30 8.05 -2.38
N PRO A 122 -5.09 9.13 -2.51
CA PRO A 122 -6.37 9.28 -1.83
C PRO A 122 -7.31 8.09 -2.08
N GLY A 123 -7.89 7.54 -1.01
CA GLY A 123 -8.80 6.39 -1.10
C GLY A 123 -8.13 5.04 -1.35
N ARG A 124 -6.80 4.98 -1.48
CA ARG A 124 -6.04 3.73 -1.57
C ARG A 124 -5.53 3.27 -0.20
N MET A 125 -5.18 1.98 -0.11
CA MET A 125 -4.54 1.38 1.06
C MET A 125 -3.23 2.13 1.40
N PRO A 126 -2.97 2.48 2.67
CA PRO A 126 -1.73 3.14 3.05
C PRO A 126 -0.50 2.31 2.69
N LYS A 127 0.49 2.94 2.04
CA LYS A 127 1.72 2.25 1.61
C LYS A 127 2.47 1.59 2.77
N LYS A 128 2.40 2.17 3.98
CA LYS A 128 2.96 1.57 5.21
C LYS A 128 2.47 0.15 5.46
N VAL A 129 1.21 -0.14 5.14
CA VAL A 129 0.66 -1.49 5.30
C VAL A 129 1.15 -2.39 4.18
N CYS A 130 1.23 -1.88 2.94
CA CYS A 130 1.72 -2.64 1.79
C CYS A 130 3.18 -3.08 1.94
N ILE A 131 4.08 -2.19 2.38
CA ILE A 131 5.50 -2.54 2.55
C ILE A 131 5.75 -3.55 3.67
N ASN A 132 4.82 -3.66 4.62
CA ASN A 132 4.90 -4.58 5.75
C ASN A 132 4.18 -5.91 5.49
N ALA A 133 3.44 -6.02 4.38
CA ALA A 133 2.87 -7.29 3.94
C ALA A 133 4.00 -8.24 3.45
N PRO A 134 3.76 -9.56 3.40
CA PRO A 134 4.71 -10.49 2.79
C PRO A 134 4.85 -10.25 1.28
N TRP A 135 6.10 -10.18 0.79
CA TRP A 135 6.42 -10.09 -0.64
C TRP A 135 7.25 -11.28 -1.08
N ILE A 136 6.78 -12.00 -2.10
CA ILE A 136 7.44 -13.19 -2.66
C ILE A 136 7.58 -12.98 -4.17
N ALA A 137 8.82 -13.08 -4.67
CA ALA A 137 9.14 -12.93 -6.10
C ALA A 137 8.57 -11.63 -6.74
N GLY A 138 8.55 -10.53 -5.99
CA GLY A 138 8.04 -9.24 -6.47
C GLY A 138 6.51 -9.07 -6.40
N MET A 139 5.79 -10.06 -5.86
CA MET A 139 4.35 -10.02 -5.66
C MET A 139 4.01 -9.95 -4.17
N CYS A 140 2.95 -9.24 -3.83
CA CYS A 140 2.43 -9.05 -2.49
C CYS A 140 1.34 -10.07 -2.19
N ASP A 141 1.46 -10.82 -1.10
CA ASP A 141 0.42 -11.76 -0.66
C ASP A 141 -0.80 -11.04 -0.04
N GLY A 142 -0.77 -9.71 0.05
CA GLY A 142 -1.89 -8.90 0.52
C GLY A 142 -2.15 -8.98 2.03
N ILE A 143 -3.27 -8.39 2.44
CA ILE A 143 -3.68 -8.33 3.85
C ILE A 143 -4.89 -9.25 4.03
N ASN A 144 -4.73 -10.26 4.86
CA ASN A 144 -5.78 -11.23 5.16
C ASN A 144 -6.98 -10.57 5.86
N LEU A 145 -8.18 -11.01 5.50
CA LEU A 145 -9.37 -10.85 6.33
C LEU A 145 -9.25 -11.70 7.60
N ARG A 146 -10.16 -11.50 8.56
CA ARG A 146 -10.18 -12.28 9.82
C ARG A 146 -10.20 -13.79 9.57
N SER A 147 -10.90 -14.23 8.53
CA SER A 147 -11.00 -15.64 8.13
C SER A 147 -9.70 -16.25 7.64
N ARG A 148 -8.71 -15.43 7.25
CA ARG A 148 -7.45 -15.82 6.58
C ARG A 148 -7.63 -16.61 5.28
N MET A 149 -8.86 -16.69 4.77
CA MET A 149 -9.18 -17.38 3.52
C MET A 149 -9.12 -16.43 2.33
N PHE A 150 -9.47 -15.16 2.56
CA PHE A 150 -9.54 -14.10 1.56
C PHE A 150 -8.80 -12.86 2.04
N HIS A 151 -8.43 -12.00 1.10
CA HIS A 151 -7.75 -10.75 1.34
C HIS A 151 -8.70 -9.56 1.24
N ARG A 152 -8.28 -8.45 1.83
CA ARG A 152 -8.94 -7.16 1.72
C ARG A 152 -9.16 -6.75 0.26
N GLU A 153 -10.33 -6.15 -0.02
CA GLU A 153 -10.73 -5.72 -1.37
C GLU A 153 -9.71 -4.74 -1.96
N GLU A 154 -9.15 -3.86 -1.12
CA GLU A 154 -8.13 -2.89 -1.50
C GLU A 154 -6.84 -3.57 -2.03
N CYS A 155 -6.54 -4.80 -1.58
CA CYS A 155 -5.42 -5.58 -2.12
C CYS A 155 -5.78 -6.20 -3.47
N GLN A 156 -7.02 -6.60 -3.70
CA GLN A 156 -7.45 -7.28 -4.93
C GLN A 156 -7.34 -6.38 -6.17
N GLU A 157 -7.43 -5.07 -6.00
CA GLU A 157 -7.22 -4.10 -7.07
C GLU A 157 -5.74 -3.77 -7.35
N CYS A 158 -4.81 -4.28 -6.53
CA CYS A 158 -3.40 -4.00 -6.69
C CYS A 158 -2.78 -4.88 -7.78
N LYS A 159 -2.07 -4.26 -8.73
CA LYS A 159 -1.37 -4.98 -9.81
C LYS A 159 -0.27 -5.95 -9.34
N TYR A 160 0.22 -5.78 -8.10
CA TYR A 160 1.25 -6.62 -7.50
C TYR A 160 0.65 -7.71 -6.59
N PHE A 161 -0.67 -7.77 -6.42
CA PHE A 161 -1.29 -8.72 -5.51
C PHE A 161 -1.26 -10.15 -6.08
N ASN A 162 -0.85 -11.09 -5.25
CA ASN A 162 -0.84 -12.53 -5.53
C ASN A 162 -2.04 -13.19 -4.83
N PRO A 163 -3.15 -13.43 -5.56
CA PRO A 163 -4.34 -14.03 -4.97
C PRO A 163 -4.10 -15.46 -4.48
N ALA A 164 -4.78 -15.83 -3.40
CA ALA A 164 -4.82 -17.21 -2.92
C ALA A 164 -5.47 -18.14 -3.95
N ARG A 165 -5.30 -19.46 -3.78
CA ARG A 165 -5.86 -20.46 -4.71
C ARG A 165 -7.38 -20.32 -4.84
N GLU A 166 -8.08 -20.16 -3.72
CA GLU A 166 -9.52 -19.99 -3.66
C GLU A 166 -9.98 -18.71 -4.38
N GLU A 167 -9.27 -17.59 -4.18
CA GLU A 167 -9.52 -16.32 -4.88
C GLU A 167 -9.29 -16.43 -6.38
N ARG A 168 -8.19 -17.05 -6.82
CA ARG A 168 -7.92 -17.30 -8.24
C ARG A 168 -9.04 -18.11 -8.88
N THR A 169 -9.37 -19.25 -8.28
CA THR A 169 -10.42 -20.16 -8.77
C THR A 169 -11.73 -19.39 -8.98
N MET A 170 -12.15 -18.63 -7.98
CA MET A 170 -13.39 -17.85 -8.04
C MET A 170 -13.33 -16.72 -9.07
N ASN A 171 -12.24 -15.92 -9.07
CA ASN A 171 -12.14 -14.74 -9.91
C ASN A 171 -11.98 -15.08 -11.38
N GLU A 172 -11.14 -16.07 -11.71
CA GLU A 172 -10.90 -16.54 -13.08
C GLU A 172 -12.16 -17.20 -13.65
N THR A 173 -12.82 -18.08 -12.88
CA THR A 173 -14.04 -18.76 -13.35
C THR A 173 -15.16 -17.78 -13.65
N LEU A 174 -15.29 -16.72 -12.85
CA LEU A 174 -16.35 -15.71 -13.01
C LEU A 174 -15.95 -14.54 -13.92
N ALA A 175 -14.75 -14.53 -14.51
CA ALA A 175 -14.23 -13.39 -15.27
C ALA A 175 -14.93 -13.19 -16.61
N ASP A 176 -15.22 -14.30 -17.31
CA ASP A 176 -15.70 -14.32 -18.70
C ASP A 176 -17.23 -14.25 -18.84
N VAL A 177 -17.94 -14.13 -17.72
CA VAL A 177 -19.39 -13.93 -17.71
C VAL A 177 -19.74 -12.60 -18.38
N MET A 178 -20.80 -12.61 -19.18
CA MET A 178 -21.31 -11.44 -19.90
C MET A 178 -21.51 -10.21 -18.99
N VAL A 179 -21.30 -9.01 -19.55
CA VAL A 179 -21.30 -7.74 -18.81
C VAL A 179 -22.63 -7.52 -18.07
N GLU A 180 -23.73 -7.87 -18.70
CA GLU A 180 -25.10 -7.74 -18.18
C GLU A 180 -25.32 -8.58 -16.91
N LEU A 181 -24.53 -9.64 -16.73
CA LEU A 181 -24.63 -10.58 -15.60
C LEU A 181 -23.52 -10.38 -14.57
N LYS A 182 -22.63 -9.38 -14.74
CA LYS A 182 -21.56 -9.11 -13.76
C LYS A 182 -22.08 -8.75 -12.38
N GLY A 183 -23.29 -8.18 -12.29
CA GLY A 183 -23.97 -7.96 -11.00
C GLY A 183 -24.13 -9.25 -10.19
N ILE A 184 -24.50 -10.36 -10.85
CA ILE A 184 -24.63 -11.67 -10.22
C ILE A 184 -23.27 -12.19 -9.76
N THR A 185 -22.23 -12.07 -10.60
CA THR A 185 -20.88 -12.53 -10.23
C THR A 185 -20.30 -11.74 -9.05
N ALA A 186 -20.56 -10.43 -8.99
CA ALA A 186 -20.13 -9.58 -7.88
C ALA A 186 -20.86 -9.95 -6.57
N ASP A 187 -22.16 -10.25 -6.66
CA ASP A 187 -22.95 -10.74 -5.53
C ASP A 187 -22.43 -12.10 -5.01
N ILE A 188 -22.17 -13.06 -5.91
CA ILE A 188 -21.57 -14.36 -5.55
C ILE A 188 -20.24 -14.14 -4.80
N ARG A 189 -19.31 -13.35 -5.36
CA ARG A 189 -18.01 -13.08 -4.73
C ARG A 189 -18.17 -12.48 -3.33
N ARG A 190 -19.05 -11.49 -3.19
CA ARG A 190 -19.33 -10.83 -1.90
C ARG A 190 -19.88 -11.81 -0.88
N LYS A 191 -20.88 -12.63 -1.27
CA LYS A 191 -21.48 -13.64 -0.39
C LYS A 191 -20.45 -14.67 0.08
N ILE A 192 -19.57 -15.16 -0.81
CA ILE A 192 -18.50 -16.11 -0.45
C ILE A 192 -17.52 -15.49 0.56
N ILE A 193 -17.11 -14.23 0.35
CA ILE A 193 -16.22 -13.53 1.28
C ILE A 193 -16.89 -13.35 2.65
N TYR A 194 -18.17 -12.96 2.69
CA TYR A 194 -18.95 -12.79 3.91
C TYR A 194 -19.09 -14.11 4.67
N LEU A 195 -19.41 -15.20 3.96
CA LEU A 195 -19.47 -16.55 4.52
C LEU A 195 -18.17 -16.90 5.23
N SER A 196 -17.01 -16.66 4.61
CA SER A 196 -15.70 -16.94 5.23
C SER A 196 -15.52 -16.23 6.57
N CYS A 197 -16.12 -15.05 6.72
CA CYS A 197 -16.03 -14.23 7.93
C CYS A 197 -17.13 -14.54 8.95
N GLY A 198 -17.92 -15.60 8.74
CA GLY A 198 -18.99 -16.02 9.63
C GLY A 198 -20.18 -15.05 9.61
N LYS A 199 -20.42 -14.37 8.49
CA LYS A 199 -21.55 -13.45 8.31
C LYS A 199 -22.38 -13.91 7.12
N GLY A 200 -23.70 -13.86 7.26
CA GLY A 200 -24.57 -13.87 6.09
C GLY A 200 -24.69 -12.46 5.51
N LEU A 201 -25.06 -12.37 4.24
CA LEU A 201 -25.32 -11.08 3.58
C LEU A 201 -26.80 -10.70 3.80
N CYS A 202 -27.13 -9.40 3.86
CA CYS A 202 -28.53 -8.94 3.93
C CYS A 202 -29.40 -9.49 5.07
N ASN A 203 -28.80 -9.83 6.21
CA ASN A 203 -29.43 -10.49 7.38
C ASN A 203 -29.74 -11.98 7.21
N ASP A 204 -29.32 -12.59 6.10
CA ASP A 204 -29.43 -14.03 5.90
C ASP A 204 -28.60 -14.80 6.93
N SER A 205 -29.01 -16.03 7.22
CA SER A 205 -28.19 -17.03 7.85
C SER A 205 -27.02 -17.46 6.93
N LEU A 206 -26.08 -18.23 7.47
CA LEU A 206 -24.98 -18.76 6.66
C LEU A 206 -25.51 -19.76 5.61
N GLU A 207 -26.51 -20.55 6.00
CA GLU A 207 -27.18 -21.54 5.17
C GLU A 207 -27.96 -20.86 4.04
N GLU A 208 -28.76 -19.83 4.33
CA GLU A 208 -29.48 -19.05 3.31
C GLU A 208 -28.52 -18.35 2.35
N THR A 209 -27.41 -17.79 2.86
CA THR A 209 -26.38 -17.18 2.01
C THR A 209 -25.74 -18.20 1.07
N LEU A 210 -25.47 -19.42 1.56
CA LEU A 210 -24.90 -20.51 0.76
C LEU A 210 -25.88 -21.01 -0.30
N GLU A 211 -27.16 -21.18 0.06
CA GLU A 211 -28.20 -21.58 -0.89
C GLU A 211 -28.35 -20.53 -2.00
N SER A 212 -28.35 -19.25 -1.65
CA SER A 212 -28.42 -18.18 -2.64
C SER A 212 -27.21 -18.16 -3.61
N ILE A 213 -26.01 -18.53 -3.14
CA ILE A 213 -24.86 -18.73 -4.03
C ILE A 213 -25.12 -19.88 -5.00
N ASN A 214 -25.64 -21.01 -4.50
CA ASN A 214 -25.95 -22.19 -5.31
C ASN A 214 -27.01 -21.87 -6.39
N GLU A 215 -28.06 -21.14 -6.04
CA GLU A 215 -29.09 -20.68 -6.99
C GLU A 215 -28.50 -19.80 -8.10
N ASN A 216 -27.67 -18.80 -7.73
CA ASN A 216 -27.03 -17.91 -8.68
C ASN A 216 -26.08 -18.66 -9.63
N LEU A 217 -25.31 -19.63 -9.12
CA LEU A 217 -24.44 -20.47 -9.94
C LEU A 217 -25.25 -21.35 -10.90
N ALA A 218 -26.33 -21.98 -10.43
CA ALA A 218 -27.23 -22.77 -11.26
C ALA A 218 -27.88 -21.93 -12.37
N PHE A 219 -28.22 -20.67 -12.09
CA PHE A 219 -28.70 -19.72 -13.09
C PHE A 219 -27.64 -19.45 -14.17
N LEU A 220 -26.39 -19.17 -13.78
CA LEU A 220 -25.30 -18.94 -14.75
C LEU A 220 -25.03 -20.17 -15.64
N VAL A 221 -25.20 -21.38 -15.12
CA VAL A 221 -25.11 -22.61 -15.94
C VAL A 221 -26.25 -22.70 -16.94
N LYS A 222 -27.49 -22.39 -16.53
CA LYS A 222 -28.66 -22.38 -17.43
C LYS A 222 -28.51 -21.37 -18.56
N GLU A 223 -27.97 -20.19 -18.26
CA GLU A 223 -27.67 -19.14 -19.23
C GLU A 223 -26.39 -19.41 -20.05
N ARG A 224 -25.80 -20.60 -19.92
CA ARG A 224 -24.58 -21.05 -20.63
C ARG A 224 -23.38 -20.12 -20.42
N GLN A 225 -23.35 -19.40 -19.31
CA GLN A 225 -22.24 -18.53 -18.92
C GLN A 225 -21.13 -19.31 -18.22
N LEU A 226 -21.49 -20.41 -17.54
CA LEU A 226 -20.57 -21.32 -16.89
C LEU A 226 -20.88 -22.76 -17.30
N THR A 227 -19.85 -23.61 -17.36
CA THR A 227 -20.05 -25.06 -17.37
C THR A 227 -20.42 -25.57 -15.98
N VAL A 228 -20.89 -26.82 -15.91
CA VAL A 228 -21.20 -27.49 -14.63
C VAL A 228 -19.93 -27.60 -13.77
N GLU A 229 -18.78 -27.90 -14.39
CA GLU A 229 -17.48 -28.01 -13.71
C GLU A 229 -17.02 -26.67 -13.15
N GLN A 230 -17.18 -25.58 -13.93
CA GLN A 230 -16.89 -24.22 -13.48
C GLN A 230 -17.75 -23.82 -12.28
N SER A 231 -19.06 -24.07 -12.37
CA SER A 231 -20.00 -23.85 -11.27
C SER A 231 -19.61 -24.65 -10.02
N ALA A 232 -19.28 -25.93 -10.17
CA ALA A 232 -18.85 -26.79 -9.08
C ALA A 232 -17.54 -26.32 -8.43
N ALA A 233 -16.60 -25.78 -9.21
CA ALA A 233 -15.36 -25.22 -8.68
C ALA A 233 -15.62 -24.00 -7.77
N VAL A 234 -16.50 -23.08 -8.17
CA VAL A 234 -16.89 -21.92 -7.35
C VAL A 234 -17.69 -22.37 -6.12
N LEU A 235 -18.61 -23.32 -6.26
CA LEU A 235 -19.36 -23.88 -5.14
C LEU A 235 -18.44 -24.56 -4.12
N THR A 236 -17.38 -25.23 -4.58
CA THR A 236 -16.36 -25.82 -3.68
C THR A 236 -15.67 -24.74 -2.85
N VAL A 237 -15.36 -23.57 -3.44
CA VAL A 237 -14.83 -22.42 -2.71
C VAL A 237 -15.85 -21.89 -1.71
N ALA A 238 -17.13 -21.76 -2.10
CA ALA A 238 -18.21 -21.33 -1.22
C ALA A 238 -18.40 -22.25 -0.01
N MET A 239 -18.36 -23.57 -0.21
CA MET A 239 -18.44 -24.58 0.86
C MET A 239 -17.27 -24.45 1.83
N LYS A 240 -16.04 -24.27 1.33
CA LYS A 240 -14.88 -24.00 2.21
C LYS A 240 -15.07 -22.72 3.02
N ALA A 241 -15.60 -21.67 2.39
CA ALA A 241 -15.86 -20.40 3.06
C ALA A 241 -16.90 -20.56 4.17
N TYR A 242 -17.99 -21.28 3.91
CA TYR A 242 -19.00 -21.62 4.91
C TYR A 242 -18.38 -22.34 6.13
N GLU A 243 -17.55 -23.37 5.91
CA GLU A 243 -16.89 -24.11 6.99
C GLU A 243 -15.89 -23.26 7.80
N VAL A 244 -15.12 -22.39 7.14
CA VAL A 244 -14.25 -21.42 7.81
C VAL A 244 -15.09 -20.44 8.64
N GLY A 245 -16.19 -19.94 8.07
CA GLY A 245 -17.11 -19.00 8.71
C GLY A 245 -17.74 -19.54 9.98
N LYS A 246 -18.17 -20.81 9.99
CA LYS A 246 -18.72 -21.47 11.19
C LYS A 246 -17.70 -21.48 12.33
N LYS A 247 -16.45 -21.82 12.02
CA LYS A 247 -15.36 -21.81 13.00
C LYS A 247 -15.09 -20.41 13.52
N GLU A 248 -15.12 -19.40 12.66
CA GLU A 248 -14.94 -18.01 13.08
C GLU A 248 -16.07 -17.49 13.98
N ARG A 249 -17.34 -17.86 13.72
CA ARG A 249 -18.46 -17.55 14.62
C ARG A 249 -18.28 -18.14 16.02
N THR A 250 -17.78 -19.38 16.11
CA THR A 250 -17.58 -20.03 17.43
C THR A 250 -16.45 -19.40 18.26
N LYS A 251 -15.58 -18.59 17.65
CA LYS A 251 -14.46 -17.90 18.33
C LYS A 251 -14.77 -16.45 18.70
N ALA A 252 -15.87 -15.88 18.22
CA ALA A 252 -16.26 -14.49 18.44
C ALA A 252 -17.14 -14.36 19.68
#